data_AF-A0A9P7ZYQ7-F1
#
_entry.id   AF-A0A9P7ZYQ7-F1
#
_cell.length_a   1.000
_cell.length_b   1.000
_cell.length_c   1.000
_cell.angle_alpha   90.00
_cell.angle_beta   90.00
_cell.angle_gamma   90.00
#
_symmetry.space_group_name_H-M   'P 1'
#
loop_
_entity.id
_entity.type
_entity.pdbx_description
1 polymer ?
#
loop_
_entity_poly.entity_id
_entity_poly.type
_entity_poly.pdbx_seq_one_letter_code
_entity_poly.pdbx_strand_id
1 'polypeptide(L)'
;MTRQDGANDSVLYPHTTNFEGRAPPPDGGYSWQQIRKAIAIPDTNSLHSLRRTDKGQYEYEVWQAGIDRTRYRNVGEYIAFTILKWPDLVDPADEEIAIGQGTVACEERYKTIEPRLTLRLNHYPFPVQESIQYFVLWSTRDMSVPAERDRLDAFLRRQLDCPRGVSKAPVEPSSHDLSSELLPSARGMIKEWMWFVNPIELRSVASVHHLHVFVRDVANAKS
;
A
#
# COMPACT_ATOMS: atom_id res chain seq x y z
N MET A 1 21.13 -17.95 37.25
CA MET A 1 20.92 -16.56 36.77
C MET A 1 19.73 -16.58 35.84
N THR A 2 18.59 -16.16 36.35
CA THR A 2 17.30 -16.07 35.69
C THR A 2 17.34 -14.98 34.63
N ARG A 3 17.05 -15.33 33.37
CA ARG A 3 16.82 -14.36 32.29
C ARG A 3 15.58 -13.55 32.69
N GLN A 4 15.75 -12.24 32.88
CA GLN A 4 14.65 -11.32 32.96
C GLN A 4 14.07 -11.17 31.55
N ASP A 5 13.03 -11.96 31.26
CA ASP A 5 12.11 -11.68 30.16
C ASP A 5 11.24 -10.51 30.59
N GLY A 6 11.61 -9.31 30.14
CA GLY A 6 11.01 -8.07 30.64
C GLY A 6 11.40 -6.87 29.81
N ALA A 7 11.24 -6.94 28.50
CA ALA A 7 11.28 -5.76 27.63
C ALA A 7 10.01 -5.74 26.77
N ASN A 8 8.99 -5.07 27.28
CA ASN A 8 7.93 -4.34 26.56
C ASN A 8 7.88 -4.51 25.02
N ASP A 9 7.40 -5.65 24.53
CA ASP A 9 7.00 -5.79 23.12
C ASP A 9 5.73 -4.96 22.78
N SER A 10 5.05 -4.41 23.80
CA SER A 10 3.84 -3.61 23.63
C SER A 10 4.07 -2.18 23.13
N VAL A 11 5.32 -1.75 22.93
CA VAL A 11 5.65 -0.34 22.59
C VAL A 11 5.88 -0.13 21.09
N LEU A 12 6.03 -1.18 20.29
CA LEU A 12 6.45 -1.01 18.89
C LEU A 12 5.31 -0.78 17.88
N TYR A 13 4.05 -1.09 18.19
CA TYR A 13 2.92 -0.87 17.27
C TYR A 13 1.57 -0.69 17.99
N PRO A 14 1.23 0.50 18.51
CA PRO A 14 -0.07 0.76 19.11
C PRO A 14 -1.10 1.00 18.00
N HIS A 15 -1.57 -0.06 17.34
CA HIS A 15 -2.66 0.05 16.36
C HIS A 15 -3.96 -0.60 16.85
N THR A 16 -4.27 -0.51 18.14
CA THR A 16 -5.69 -0.56 18.54
C THR A 16 -6.30 0.76 18.12
N THR A 17 -6.84 0.82 16.92
CA THR A 17 -7.53 2.02 16.46
C THR A 17 -8.84 2.11 17.23
N ASN A 18 -8.89 2.93 18.28
CA ASN A 18 -10.14 3.15 18.99
C ASN A 18 -11.11 3.92 18.09
N PHE A 19 -12.17 3.25 17.64
CA PHE A 19 -13.25 3.84 16.84
C PHE A 19 -14.44 4.32 17.68
N GLU A 20 -14.36 4.24 19.00
CA GLU A 20 -15.39 4.75 19.89
C GLU A 20 -15.73 6.21 19.56
N GLY A 21 -17.03 6.50 19.47
CA GLY A 21 -17.54 7.83 19.16
C GLY A 21 -17.40 8.25 17.70
N ARG A 22 -16.87 7.41 16.79
CA ARG A 22 -16.80 7.73 15.35
C ARG A 22 -17.95 7.08 14.60
N ALA A 23 -18.58 7.85 13.71
CA ALA A 23 -19.58 7.34 12.79
C ALA A 23 -19.01 6.17 11.96
N PRO A 24 -19.79 5.09 11.73
CA PRO A 24 -19.37 4.00 10.88
C PRO A 24 -19.20 4.48 9.42
N PRO A 25 -18.44 3.75 8.60
CA PRO A 25 -18.42 4.01 7.17
C PRO A 25 -19.83 3.89 6.56
N PRO A 26 -20.10 4.54 5.41
CA PRO A 26 -21.38 4.40 4.73
C PRO A 26 -21.65 2.93 4.32
N ASP A 27 -22.89 2.47 4.42
CA ASP A 27 -23.29 1.08 4.10
C ASP A 27 -22.94 0.67 2.66
N GLY A 28 -22.96 1.61 1.71
CA GLY A 28 -22.55 1.40 0.30
C GLY A 28 -21.09 1.77 0.01
N GLY A 29 -20.28 2.02 1.04
CA GLY A 29 -18.91 2.51 0.93
C GLY A 29 -18.78 3.99 0.60
N TYR A 30 -17.56 4.52 0.73
CA TYR A 30 -17.24 5.90 0.36
C TYR A 30 -17.37 6.10 -1.14
N SER A 31 -18.09 7.16 -1.50
CA SER A 31 -18.18 7.64 -2.86
C SER A 31 -16.91 8.36 -3.31
N TRP A 32 -16.74 8.47 -4.63
CA TRP A 32 -15.63 9.22 -5.23
C TRP A 32 -15.50 10.65 -4.69
N GLN A 33 -16.62 11.33 -4.52
CA GLN A 33 -16.64 12.71 -4.02
C GLN A 33 -16.23 12.80 -2.55
N GLN A 34 -16.61 11.83 -1.72
CA GLN A 34 -16.19 11.77 -0.32
C GLN A 34 -14.68 11.53 -0.22
N ILE A 35 -14.14 10.58 -1.00
CA ILE A 35 -12.69 10.31 -1.05
C ILE A 35 -11.96 11.56 -1.54
N ARG A 36 -12.40 12.17 -2.65
CA ARG A 36 -11.80 13.39 -3.19
C ARG A 36 -11.80 14.52 -2.17
N LYS A 37 -12.89 14.72 -1.44
CA LYS A 37 -13.00 15.75 -0.39
C LYS A 37 -12.03 15.48 0.77
N ALA A 38 -11.86 14.21 1.17
CA ALA A 38 -10.91 13.82 2.21
C ALA A 38 -9.45 14.03 1.78
N ILE A 39 -9.12 13.86 0.50
CA ILE A 39 -7.77 14.09 -0.02
C ILE A 39 -7.48 15.58 -0.25
N ALA A 40 -8.48 16.35 -0.70
CA ALA A 40 -8.28 17.72 -1.18
C ALA A 40 -7.98 18.76 -0.10
N ILE A 41 -8.06 18.41 1.19
CA ILE A 41 -7.90 19.37 2.29
C ILE A 41 -6.73 18.92 3.19
N PRO A 42 -5.49 19.37 2.88
CA PRO A 42 -4.25 18.88 3.52
C PRO A 42 -4.20 19.01 5.05
N ASP A 43 -4.95 19.97 5.62
CA ASP A 43 -4.79 20.37 7.03
C ASP A 43 -5.97 20.00 7.95
N THR A 44 -6.99 19.27 7.47
CA THR A 44 -8.24 19.07 8.23
C THR A 44 -8.37 17.75 8.98
N ASN A 45 -7.29 16.96 9.08
CA ASN A 45 -7.40 15.61 9.64
C ASN A 45 -8.44 14.75 8.90
N SER A 46 -8.84 15.14 7.69
CA SER A 46 -10.00 14.58 6.99
C SER A 46 -9.74 13.18 6.47
N LEU A 47 -8.48 12.78 6.32
CA LEU A 47 -8.11 11.38 6.09
C LEU A 47 -8.49 10.46 7.26
N HIS A 48 -8.60 10.96 8.50
CA HIS A 48 -9.13 10.19 9.63
C HIS A 48 -10.61 9.81 9.47
N SER A 49 -11.33 10.47 8.56
CA SER A 49 -12.72 10.12 8.24
C SER A 49 -12.83 8.89 7.34
N LEU A 50 -11.76 8.53 6.63
CA LEU A 50 -11.68 7.29 5.86
C LEU A 50 -11.19 6.17 6.79
N ARG A 51 -12.09 5.24 7.09
CA ARG A 51 -11.78 4.08 7.94
C ARG A 51 -12.33 2.80 7.33
N ARG A 52 -11.78 1.66 7.76
CA ARG A 52 -12.38 0.35 7.47
C ARG A 52 -13.69 0.19 8.22
N THR A 53 -14.50 -0.76 7.77
CA THR A 53 -15.57 -1.31 8.60
C THR A 53 -14.96 -2.03 9.79
N ASP A 54 -15.71 -2.20 10.88
CA ASP A 54 -15.22 -2.88 12.08
C ASP A 54 -14.82 -4.34 11.75
N LYS A 55 -15.59 -5.00 10.87
CA LYS A 55 -15.22 -6.31 10.32
C LYS A 55 -13.91 -6.27 9.54
N GLY A 56 -13.74 -5.32 8.61
CA GLY A 56 -12.52 -5.21 7.81
C GLY A 56 -11.29 -4.83 8.63
N GLN A 57 -11.47 -4.06 9.71
CA GLN A 57 -10.41 -3.81 10.68
C GLN A 57 -10.05 -5.09 11.45
N TYR A 58 -11.03 -5.83 11.95
CA TYR A 58 -10.79 -7.08 12.65
C TYR A 58 -10.03 -8.10 11.78
N GLU A 59 -10.45 -8.28 10.52
CA GLU A 59 -9.75 -9.16 9.57
C GLU A 59 -8.29 -8.73 9.34
N TYR A 60 -8.05 -7.42 9.26
CA TYR A 60 -6.70 -6.88 9.15
C TYR A 60 -5.85 -7.19 10.39
N GLU A 61 -6.40 -7.01 11.59
CA GLU A 61 -5.72 -7.28 12.85
C GLU A 61 -5.40 -8.77 13.04
N VAL A 62 -6.35 -9.65 12.69
CA VAL A 62 -6.14 -11.10 12.69
C VAL A 62 -5.01 -11.49 11.74
N TRP A 63 -4.99 -10.93 10.53
CA TRP A 63 -3.91 -11.18 9.59
C TRP A 63 -2.56 -10.69 10.11
N GLN A 64 -2.49 -9.48 10.67
CA GLN A 64 -1.26 -8.96 11.26
C GLN A 64 -0.74 -9.82 12.43
N ALA A 65 -1.64 -10.35 13.25
CA ALA A 65 -1.33 -11.23 14.36
C ALA A 65 -0.78 -12.59 13.89
N GLY A 66 -1.16 -13.02 12.68
CA GLY A 66 -0.65 -14.25 12.05
C GLY A 66 0.73 -14.13 11.43
N ILE A 67 1.33 -12.93 11.36
CA ILE A 67 2.69 -12.74 10.81
C ILE A 67 3.70 -13.33 11.80
N ASP A 68 4.55 -14.24 11.29
CA ASP A 68 5.61 -14.85 12.07
C ASP A 68 6.68 -13.81 12.46
N ARG A 69 6.60 -13.34 13.71
CA ARG A 69 7.51 -12.33 14.28
C ARG A 69 8.89 -12.88 14.62
N THR A 70 9.09 -14.20 14.57
CA THR A 70 10.43 -14.80 14.68
C THR A 70 11.20 -14.67 13.36
N ARG A 71 10.47 -14.62 12.22
CA ARG A 71 11.03 -14.48 10.87
C ARG A 71 11.08 -13.05 10.39
N TYR A 72 10.03 -12.28 10.63
CA TYR A 72 9.90 -10.91 10.14
C TYR A 72 9.81 -9.94 11.30
N ARG A 73 10.74 -8.98 11.37
CA ARG A 73 10.83 -8.01 12.47
C ARG A 73 9.62 -7.08 12.50
N ASN A 74 9.06 -6.78 11.32
CA ASN A 74 7.91 -5.90 11.17
C ASN A 74 7.03 -6.30 9.98
N VAL A 75 5.83 -5.73 9.92
CA VAL A 75 4.83 -5.98 8.86
C VAL A 75 5.38 -5.59 7.48
N GLY A 76 6.20 -4.54 7.40
CA GLY A 76 6.78 -4.11 6.13
C GLY A 76 7.76 -5.13 5.54
N GLU A 77 8.58 -5.79 6.37
CA GLU A 77 9.43 -6.90 5.92
C GLU A 77 8.58 -8.03 5.36
N TYR A 78 7.57 -8.50 6.10
CA TYR A 78 6.67 -9.54 5.61
C TYR A 78 6.06 -9.16 4.24
N ILE A 79 5.61 -7.92 4.09
CA ILE A 79 5.09 -7.43 2.81
C ILE A 79 6.15 -7.46 1.72
N ALA A 80 7.35 -6.92 1.96
CA ALA A 80 8.41 -6.85 0.95
C ALA A 80 8.85 -8.24 0.45
N PHE A 81 9.04 -9.18 1.37
CA PHE A 81 9.60 -10.51 1.06
C PHE A 81 8.53 -11.52 0.64
N THR A 82 7.41 -11.59 1.36
CA THR A 82 6.38 -12.62 1.10
C THR A 82 5.36 -12.17 0.05
N ILE A 83 4.87 -10.93 0.15
CA ILE A 83 3.76 -10.44 -0.67
C ILE A 83 4.26 -9.85 -2.00
N LEU A 84 5.21 -8.92 -1.93
CA LEU A 84 5.74 -8.23 -3.10
C LEU A 84 6.82 -9.03 -3.81
N LYS A 85 7.52 -9.91 -3.08
CA LYS A 85 8.63 -10.74 -3.57
C LYS A 85 9.62 -9.92 -4.40
N TRP A 86 10.01 -8.75 -3.87
CA TRP A 86 10.93 -7.87 -4.59
C TRP A 86 12.24 -8.60 -4.86
N PRO A 87 12.66 -8.75 -6.15
CA PRO A 87 13.86 -9.49 -6.47
C PRO A 87 15.10 -8.78 -5.91
N ASP A 88 16.14 -9.57 -5.67
CA ASP A 88 17.43 -9.14 -5.10
C ASP A 88 17.38 -8.72 -3.63
N LEU A 89 16.22 -8.84 -2.98
CA LEU A 89 16.11 -8.83 -1.52
C LEU A 89 16.27 -10.27 -1.01
N VAL A 90 17.31 -10.48 -0.21
CA VAL A 90 17.52 -11.75 0.51
C VAL A 90 16.57 -11.79 1.70
N ASP A 91 15.68 -12.78 1.77
CA ASP A 91 14.75 -12.94 2.89
C ASP A 91 15.57 -13.10 4.19
N PRO A 92 15.32 -12.30 5.24
CA PRO A 92 15.95 -12.49 6.54
C PRO A 92 15.76 -13.90 7.10
N ALA A 93 14.69 -14.61 6.71
CA ALA A 93 14.47 -16.00 7.04
C ALA A 93 15.45 -16.97 6.34
N ASP A 94 16.05 -16.55 5.23
CA ASP A 94 17.10 -17.28 4.51
C ASP A 94 18.52 -16.90 5.02
N GLU A 95 18.66 -15.82 5.80
CA GLU A 95 19.94 -15.32 6.37
C GLU A 95 20.38 -16.05 7.67
N GLU A 96 19.90 -17.27 7.96
CA GLU A 96 20.32 -18.05 9.14
C GLU A 96 21.83 -18.41 9.17
N ILE A 97 22.64 -17.93 8.21
CA ILE A 97 24.07 -18.28 8.04
C ILE A 97 25.07 -17.12 8.29
N ALA A 98 24.67 -15.86 8.46
CA ALA A 98 25.67 -14.76 8.59
C ALA A 98 25.50 -13.87 9.83
N ILE A 99 25.67 -14.46 11.02
CA ILE A 99 25.96 -13.69 12.23
C ILE A 99 27.39 -13.14 12.11
N GLY A 100 27.54 -11.82 11.93
CA GLY A 100 28.86 -11.21 12.03
C GLY A 100 28.96 -9.69 11.89
N GLN A 101 28.08 -9.00 11.14
CA GLN A 101 28.30 -7.57 10.87
C GLN A 101 27.01 -6.77 10.88
N GLY A 102 26.90 -5.87 11.86
CA GLY A 102 26.07 -4.66 11.85
C GLY A 102 24.56 -4.87 11.74
N THR A 103 23.82 -4.44 12.75
CA THR A 103 22.38 -4.20 12.66
C THR A 103 22.08 -3.07 11.67
N VAL A 104 22.16 -3.35 10.37
CA VAL A 104 21.65 -2.45 9.34
C VAL A 104 20.13 -2.41 9.51
N ALA A 105 19.59 -1.21 9.78
CA ALA A 105 18.16 -1.01 9.92
C ALA A 105 17.45 -1.46 8.63
N CYS A 106 16.25 -2.05 8.77
CA CYS A 106 15.45 -2.56 7.65
C CYS A 106 15.30 -1.53 6.51
N GLU A 107 15.09 -0.26 6.85
CA GLU A 107 14.96 0.85 5.91
C GLU A 107 16.21 1.08 5.05
N GLU A 108 17.41 0.80 5.58
CA GLU A 108 18.67 0.90 4.83
C GLU A 108 18.82 -0.25 3.83
N ARG A 109 18.25 -1.44 4.11
CA ARG A 109 18.27 -2.58 3.18
C ARG A 109 17.47 -2.30 1.91
N TYR A 110 16.39 -1.52 1.98
CA TYR A 110 15.62 -1.15 0.78
C TYR A 110 16.32 -0.10 -0.08
N LYS A 111 17.28 0.66 0.48
CA LYS A 111 18.02 1.69 -0.28
C LYS A 111 19.09 1.08 -1.19
N THR A 112 19.58 -0.11 -0.87
CA THR A 112 20.64 -0.81 -1.62
C THR A 112 20.13 -1.51 -2.87
N ILE A 113 18.81 -1.72 -2.99
CA ILE A 113 18.20 -2.31 -4.19
C ILE A 113 17.79 -1.24 -5.21
N GLU A 114 17.62 -1.69 -6.46
CA GLU A 114 17.08 -0.86 -7.53
C GLU A 114 15.75 -0.23 -7.09
N PRO A 115 15.48 1.05 -7.43
CA PRO A 115 14.22 1.67 -7.10
C PRO A 115 13.03 0.91 -7.72
N ARG A 116 12.16 0.30 -6.91
CA ARG A 116 11.00 -0.50 -7.37
C ARG A 116 9.69 0.19 -7.02
N LEU A 117 8.73 0.07 -7.94
CA LEU A 117 7.34 0.47 -7.75
C LEU A 117 6.45 -0.74 -8.02
N THR A 118 5.54 -1.05 -7.12
CA THR A 118 4.64 -2.21 -7.27
C THR A 118 3.22 -1.84 -6.89
N LEU A 119 2.32 -1.88 -7.87
CA LEU A 119 0.89 -1.65 -7.66
C LEU A 119 0.21 -3.00 -7.35
N ARG A 120 -0.60 -3.04 -6.31
CA ARG A 120 -1.42 -4.21 -5.91
C ARG A 120 -2.78 -3.77 -5.40
N LEU A 121 -3.79 -4.60 -5.58
CA LEU A 121 -5.09 -4.42 -4.96
C LEU A 121 -4.91 -4.44 -3.44
N ASN A 122 -5.61 -3.57 -2.74
CA ASN A 122 -5.56 -3.55 -1.30
C ASN A 122 -6.34 -4.74 -0.75
N HIS A 123 -5.65 -5.68 -0.10
CA HIS A 123 -6.27 -6.85 0.53
C HIS A 123 -7.22 -6.47 1.68
N TYR A 124 -6.99 -5.32 2.33
CA TYR A 124 -7.81 -4.81 3.43
C TYR A 124 -8.27 -3.39 3.09
N PRO A 125 -9.18 -3.25 2.12
CA PRO A 125 -9.59 -1.95 1.61
C PRO A 125 -10.48 -1.20 2.60
N PHE A 126 -10.54 0.12 2.43
CA PHE A 126 -11.67 0.90 2.92
C PHE A 126 -12.93 0.48 2.15
N PRO A 127 -14.11 0.50 2.78
CA PRO A 127 -15.35 0.28 2.06
C PRO A 127 -15.52 1.43 1.06
N VAL A 128 -15.44 1.13 -0.23
CA VAL A 128 -15.66 2.08 -1.32
C VAL A 128 -16.83 1.60 -2.16
N GLN A 129 -17.47 2.51 -2.89
CA GLN A 129 -18.51 2.14 -3.85
C GLN A 129 -17.97 1.12 -4.87
N GLU A 130 -18.84 0.21 -5.33
CA GLU A 130 -18.48 -0.92 -6.22
C GLU A 130 -17.75 -0.50 -7.51
N SER A 131 -18.01 0.73 -8.01
CA SER A 131 -17.34 1.27 -9.19
C SER A 131 -15.89 1.71 -8.95
N ILE A 132 -15.39 1.63 -7.72
CA ILE A 132 -14.06 2.10 -7.30
C ILE A 132 -13.20 0.91 -6.92
N GLN A 133 -12.06 0.75 -7.61
CA GLN A 133 -11.00 -0.17 -7.23
C GLN A 133 -10.00 0.55 -6.31
N TYR A 134 -9.56 -0.13 -5.27
CA TYR A 134 -8.62 0.40 -4.28
C TYR A 134 -7.31 -0.38 -4.30
N PHE A 135 -6.25 0.27 -4.78
CA PHE A 135 -4.88 -0.24 -4.82
C PHE A 135 -3.99 0.40 -3.76
N VAL A 136 -2.87 -0.27 -3.49
CA VAL A 136 -1.70 0.25 -2.80
C VAL A 136 -0.53 0.23 -3.78
N LEU A 137 0.15 1.37 -3.93
CA LEU A 137 1.41 1.45 -4.65
C LEU A 137 2.55 1.47 -3.65
N TRP A 138 3.38 0.43 -3.68
CA TRP A 138 4.55 0.27 -2.82
C TRP A 138 5.81 0.81 -3.51
N SER A 139 6.72 1.39 -2.72
CA SER A 139 8.00 1.93 -3.18
C SER A 139 9.14 1.56 -2.23
N THR A 140 10.31 1.27 -2.80
CA THR A 140 11.56 1.11 -2.05
C THR A 140 12.22 2.45 -1.70
N ARG A 141 11.74 3.55 -2.29
CA ARG A 141 12.25 4.91 -2.09
C ARG A 141 11.27 5.78 -1.33
N ASP A 142 11.82 6.76 -0.61
CA ASP A 142 11.05 7.70 0.19
C ASP A 142 10.16 8.62 -0.67
N MET A 143 8.85 8.42 -0.56
CA MET A 143 7.83 9.21 -1.23
C MET A 143 7.63 10.62 -0.63
N SER A 144 8.33 10.97 0.45
CA SER A 144 8.38 12.34 0.95
C SER A 144 9.18 13.25 0.00
N VAL A 145 10.11 12.66 -0.78
CA VAL A 145 10.97 13.38 -1.73
C VAL A 145 10.17 13.76 -2.98
N PRO A 146 10.15 15.05 -3.40
CA PRO A 146 9.39 15.49 -4.57
C PRO A 146 9.70 14.72 -5.85
N ALA A 147 10.98 14.44 -6.14
CA ALA A 147 11.39 13.70 -7.33
C ALA A 147 10.82 12.27 -7.38
N GLU A 148 10.67 11.60 -6.22
CA GLU A 148 10.04 10.28 -6.17
C GLU A 148 8.52 10.36 -6.36
N ARG A 149 7.88 11.46 -5.95
CA ARG A 149 6.47 11.71 -6.26
C ARG A 149 6.25 11.91 -7.75
N ASP A 150 7.10 12.68 -8.42
CA ASP A 150 7.03 12.88 -9.87
C ASP A 150 7.19 11.56 -10.63
N ARG A 151 8.15 10.73 -10.20
CA ARG A 151 8.39 9.40 -10.74
C ARG A 151 7.18 8.48 -10.56
N LEU A 152 6.53 8.55 -9.40
CA LEU A 152 5.33 7.79 -9.10
C LEU A 152 4.13 8.24 -9.95
N ASP A 153 3.93 9.55 -10.12
CA ASP A 153 2.87 10.08 -10.97
C ASP A 153 3.08 9.66 -12.43
N ALA A 154 4.32 9.70 -12.91
CA ALA A 154 4.67 9.20 -14.23
C ALA A 154 4.42 7.68 -14.37
N PHE A 155 4.66 6.91 -13.31
CA PHE A 155 4.29 5.50 -13.27
C PHE A 155 2.77 5.33 -13.36
N LEU A 156 1.97 5.96 -12.48
CA LEU A 156 0.52 5.83 -12.48
C LEU A 156 -0.11 6.25 -13.80
N ARG A 157 0.33 7.36 -14.40
CA ARG A 157 -0.14 7.80 -15.74
C ARG A 157 0.09 6.73 -16.80
N ARG A 158 1.28 6.13 -16.84
CA ARG A 158 1.56 5.04 -17.80
C ARG A 158 0.68 3.82 -17.57
N GLN A 159 0.38 3.50 -16.31
CA GLN A 159 -0.40 2.32 -15.95
C GLN A 159 -1.90 2.50 -16.17
N LEU A 160 -2.43 3.71 -15.94
CA LEU A 160 -3.86 3.98 -15.84
C LEU A 160 -4.41 4.79 -17.03
N ASP A 161 -3.61 5.67 -17.64
CA ASP A 161 -4.08 6.54 -18.74
C ASP A 161 -3.87 5.89 -20.12
N CYS A 162 -3.08 4.81 -20.22
CA CYS A 162 -2.76 4.20 -21.50
C CYS A 162 -3.93 3.32 -21.99
N PRO A 163 -4.53 3.59 -23.17
CA PRO A 163 -5.57 2.74 -23.73
C PRO A 163 -4.96 1.38 -24.05
N ARG A 164 -5.34 0.34 -23.30
CA ARG A 164 -4.97 -1.04 -23.64
C ARG A 164 -5.76 -1.46 -24.89
N GLY A 165 -5.24 -1.05 -26.05
CA GLY A 165 -5.88 -1.26 -27.35
C GLY A 165 -4.91 -1.45 -28.52
N VAL A 166 -3.60 -1.38 -28.31
CA VAL A 166 -2.60 -1.72 -29.34
C VAL A 166 -1.42 -2.46 -28.70
N SER A 167 -1.59 -3.74 -28.39
CA SER A 167 -0.43 -4.62 -28.22
C SER A 167 -0.17 -5.32 -29.55
N LYS A 168 0.88 -4.88 -30.25
CA LYS A 168 1.56 -5.73 -31.24
C LYS A 168 2.50 -6.63 -30.45
N ALA A 169 2.24 -7.94 -30.54
CA ALA A 169 3.00 -9.05 -29.98
C ALA A 169 2.97 -9.20 -28.45
N PRO A 170 3.00 -10.45 -27.92
CA PRO A 170 3.22 -10.70 -26.52
C PRO A 170 4.65 -10.29 -26.18
N VAL A 171 4.80 -9.07 -25.66
CA VAL A 171 6.01 -8.67 -24.97
C VAL A 171 6.01 -9.51 -23.69
N GLU A 172 7.03 -10.37 -23.52
CA GLU A 172 7.25 -11.03 -22.24
C GLU A 172 7.21 -9.96 -21.14
N PRO A 173 6.46 -10.17 -20.05
CA PRO A 173 6.31 -9.15 -19.04
C PRO A 173 7.69 -8.84 -18.49
N SER A 174 8.18 -7.65 -18.82
CA SER A 174 9.34 -7.11 -18.14
C SER A 174 9.01 -7.11 -16.65
N SER A 175 9.99 -7.26 -15.77
CA SER A 175 9.82 -7.20 -14.31
C SER A 175 9.19 -5.89 -13.77
N HIS A 176 8.75 -5.01 -14.67
CA HIS A 176 8.08 -3.72 -14.46
C HIS A 176 6.59 -3.73 -14.84
N ASP A 177 6.04 -4.90 -15.18
CA ASP A 177 4.69 -5.01 -15.72
C ASP A 177 3.58 -4.91 -14.67
N LEU A 178 2.54 -4.21 -15.10
CA LEU A 178 1.20 -3.96 -14.56
C LEU A 178 0.78 -4.87 -13.40
N SER A 179 0.05 -4.31 -12.42
CA SER A 179 -0.74 -5.20 -11.56
C SER A 179 -1.66 -6.03 -12.46
N SER A 180 -1.48 -7.36 -12.46
CA SER A 180 -2.36 -8.30 -13.15
C SER A 180 -3.81 -8.17 -12.69
N GLU A 181 -4.01 -7.56 -11.52
CA GLU A 181 -5.30 -7.30 -10.88
C GLU A 181 -6.01 -6.07 -11.44
N LEU A 182 -5.32 -5.18 -12.19
CA LEU A 182 -5.94 -3.99 -12.75
C LEU A 182 -6.83 -4.35 -13.95
N LEU A 183 -8.14 -4.24 -13.75
CA LEU A 183 -9.13 -4.50 -14.80
C LEU A 183 -9.00 -3.47 -15.94
N PRO A 184 -9.10 -3.89 -17.21
CA PRO A 184 -9.17 -2.96 -18.34
C PRO A 184 -10.38 -2.03 -18.20
N SER A 185 -10.35 -0.87 -18.86
CA SER A 185 -11.52 0.00 -18.91
C SER A 185 -12.66 -0.67 -19.68
N ALA A 186 -13.90 -0.49 -19.21
CA ALA A 186 -15.07 -0.85 -20.00
C ALA A 186 -15.11 -0.06 -21.32
N ARG A 187 -15.80 -0.62 -22.33
CA ARG A 187 -15.90 0.00 -23.65
C ARG A 187 -16.48 1.43 -23.56
N GLY A 188 -15.78 2.40 -24.13
CA GLY A 188 -16.19 3.81 -24.10
C GLY A 188 -15.87 4.55 -22.79
N MET A 189 -15.21 3.88 -21.84
CA MET A 189 -14.80 4.47 -20.57
C MET A 189 -13.29 4.73 -20.53
N ILE A 190 -12.88 5.69 -19.71
CA ILE A 190 -11.49 5.97 -19.34
C ILE A 190 -11.31 5.77 -17.83
N LYS A 191 -10.06 5.54 -17.39
CA LYS A 191 -9.76 5.51 -15.96
C LYS A 191 -9.69 6.93 -15.41
N GLU A 192 -10.40 7.19 -14.33
CA GLU A 192 -10.17 8.32 -13.44
C GLU A 192 -9.49 7.79 -12.18
N TRP A 193 -8.48 8.47 -11.67
CA TRP A 193 -7.72 8.04 -10.50
C TRP A 193 -7.33 9.19 -9.58
N MET A 194 -7.15 8.87 -8.30
CA MET A 194 -6.59 9.77 -7.29
C MET A 194 -5.76 8.97 -6.30
N TRP A 195 -4.82 9.62 -5.62
CA TRP A 195 -4.05 8.96 -4.58
C TRP A 195 -3.77 9.87 -3.39
N PHE A 196 -3.42 9.24 -2.28
CA PHE A 196 -2.91 9.93 -1.09
C PHE A 196 -1.93 9.04 -0.31
N VAL A 197 -1.08 9.67 0.48
CA VAL A 197 -0.20 8.98 1.45
C VAL A 197 -0.80 9.18 2.83
N ASN A 198 -0.94 8.12 3.62
CA ASN A 198 -1.37 8.26 5.01
C ASN A 198 -0.38 9.17 5.79
N PRO A 199 -0.87 10.08 6.65
CA PRO A 199 -0.07 10.71 7.70
C PRO A 199 0.61 9.65 8.59
N ILE A 200 1.72 10.01 9.24
CA ILE A 200 2.54 9.03 9.97
C ILE A 200 1.76 8.33 11.09
N GLU A 201 0.86 9.05 11.74
CA GLU A 201 -0.06 8.59 12.78
C GLU A 201 -1.15 7.62 12.27
N LEU A 202 -1.40 7.58 10.96
CA LEU A 202 -2.35 6.67 10.33
C LEU A 202 -1.69 5.50 9.58
N ARG A 203 -0.35 5.49 9.46
CA ARG A 203 0.36 4.41 8.76
C ARG A 203 0.48 3.17 9.64
N SER A 204 -0.15 2.08 9.19
CA SER A 204 0.03 0.76 9.82
C SER A 204 1.31 0.04 9.38
N VAL A 205 1.95 0.49 8.29
CA VAL A 205 3.20 -0.08 7.75
C VAL A 205 4.21 1.05 7.55
N ALA A 206 4.87 1.48 8.63
CA ALA A 206 5.78 2.62 8.57
C ALA A 206 7.10 2.32 7.82
N SER A 207 7.56 1.07 7.85
CA SER A 207 8.88 0.64 7.35
C SER A 207 8.98 0.50 5.83
N VAL A 208 7.87 0.57 5.10
CA VAL A 208 7.87 0.52 3.63
C VAL A 208 6.99 1.64 3.08
N HIS A 209 7.53 2.43 2.16
CA HIS A 209 6.79 3.55 1.58
C HIS A 209 5.67 3.04 0.69
N HIS A 210 4.48 3.59 0.91
CA HIS A 210 3.31 3.24 0.13
C HIS A 210 2.32 4.38 0.08
N LEU A 211 1.48 4.34 -0.95
CA LEU A 211 0.34 5.22 -1.07
C LEU A 211 -0.91 4.45 -1.48
N HIS A 212 -2.04 5.09 -1.26
CA HIS A 212 -3.36 4.57 -1.56
C HIS A 212 -3.84 5.16 -2.88
N VAL A 213 -4.19 4.30 -3.84
CA VAL A 213 -4.68 4.70 -5.17
C VAL A 213 -6.12 4.23 -5.33
N PHE A 214 -7.03 5.13 -5.68
CA PHE A 214 -8.39 4.80 -6.07
C PHE A 214 -8.54 4.99 -7.56
N VAL A 215 -9.18 4.04 -8.22
CA VAL A 215 -9.38 4.03 -9.67
C VAL A 215 -10.84 3.72 -9.97
N ARG A 216 -11.46 4.45 -10.90
CA ARG A 216 -12.80 4.13 -11.41
C ARG A 216 -12.89 4.34 -12.92
N ASP A 217 -13.88 3.71 -13.53
CA ASP A 217 -14.22 3.95 -14.93
C ASP A 217 -15.21 5.13 -15.03
N VAL A 218 -14.96 6.05 -15.95
CA VAL A 218 -15.86 7.15 -16.28
C VAL A 218 -16.05 7.26 -17.78
N ALA A 219 -17.22 7.75 -18.20
CA ALA A 219 -17.50 7.97 -19.61
C ALA A 219 -16.46 8.92 -20.20
N ASN A 220 -15.94 8.57 -21.38
CA ASN A 220 -15.08 9.47 -22.12
C ASN A 220 -15.91 10.67 -22.59
N ALA A 221 -15.82 11.79 -21.89
CA ALA A 221 -16.58 13.01 -22.20
C ALA A 221 -16.25 13.63 -23.58
N LYS A 222 -15.37 13.00 -24.37
CA LYS A 222 -14.97 13.39 -25.72
C LYS A 222 -15.51 12.48 -26.83
N SER A 223 -16.50 11.63 -26.56
CA SER A 223 -17.22 10.85 -27.59
C SER A 223 -18.30 11.65 -28.28
#